data_AF-X0VVI9-F1
#
_entry.id   AF-X0VVI9-F1
#
_cell.length_a   1.000
_cell.length_b   1.000
_cell.length_c   1.000
_cell.angle_alpha   90.00
_cell.angle_beta   90.00
_cell.angle_gamma   90.00
#
_symmetry.space_group_name_H-M   'P 1'
#
loop_
_entity.id
_entity.type
_entity.pdbx_description
1 polymer ?
#
loop_
_entity_poly.entity_id
_entity_poly.type
_entity_poly.pdbx_seq_one_letter_code
_entity_poly.pdbx_strand_id
1 'polypeptide(L)'
;MLSNLIFFDMEGPLSIHGNAYELMKLLPTGGQIFEVIRQYDGLLAEERRDGYEPGDLLAFIVPFLIHHGISSNDIAKQAQNAAIVAGAQELIASLEDWQVFCITTSYEQYASRIMEWVGIAQENLACTIFPVDRYRSLVKEEDHGMMARIEQEILAIEPGDDEGIK
;
A
#
# COMPACT_ATOMS: atom_id res chain seq x y z
N MET A 1 28.32 -22.58 -4.65
CA MET A 1 28.25 -21.58 -5.74
C MET A 1 27.46 -20.41 -5.20
N LEU A 2 27.92 -19.18 -5.35
CA LEU A 2 27.10 -18.01 -5.03
C LEU A 2 26.02 -17.92 -6.11
N SER A 3 24.76 -18.07 -5.73
CA SER A 3 23.62 -17.82 -6.62
C SER A 3 23.53 -16.32 -6.85
N ASN A 4 23.28 -15.90 -8.10
CA ASN A 4 23.06 -14.49 -8.40
C ASN A 4 21.72 -14.06 -7.77
N LEU A 5 21.67 -12.87 -7.18
CA LEU A 5 20.48 -12.34 -6.51
C LEU A 5 19.95 -11.12 -7.26
N ILE A 6 18.62 -11.04 -7.41
CA ILE A 6 17.95 -9.87 -8.00
C ILE A 6 16.74 -9.50 -7.16
N PHE A 7 16.50 -8.20 -7.00
CA PHE A 7 15.44 -7.65 -6.17
C PHE A 7 14.58 -6.72 -7.03
N PHE A 8 13.28 -6.96 -7.02
CA PHE A 8 12.29 -6.12 -7.68
C PHE A 8 11.44 -5.39 -6.64
N ASP A 9 11.09 -4.14 -6.93
CA ASP A 9 9.87 -3.57 -6.36
C ASP A 9 8.64 -4.18 -7.05
N MET A 10 7.49 -4.11 -6.41
CA MET A 10 6.23 -4.60 -6.94
C MET A 10 5.56 -3.57 -7.84
N GLU A 11 5.26 -2.39 -7.30
CA GLU A 11 4.52 -1.36 -8.02
C GLU A 11 5.45 -0.63 -9.01
N GLY A 12 5.09 -0.68 -10.29
CA GLY A 12 5.92 -0.19 -11.39
C GLY A 12 6.59 -1.35 -12.15
N PRO A 13 7.49 -2.14 -11.55
CA PRO A 13 8.16 -3.25 -12.26
C PRO A 13 7.29 -4.48 -12.49
N LEU A 14 6.44 -4.87 -11.52
CA LEU A 14 5.66 -6.12 -11.56
C LEU A 14 4.16 -5.85 -11.74
N SER A 15 3.63 -4.79 -11.15
CA SER A 15 2.23 -4.36 -11.26
C SER A 15 2.10 -2.90 -11.71
N ILE A 16 1.00 -2.55 -12.37
CA ILE A 16 0.80 -1.23 -12.99
C ILE A 16 0.10 -0.22 -12.06
N HIS A 17 -0.75 -0.67 -11.13
CA HIS A 17 -1.64 0.19 -10.35
C HIS A 17 -1.17 0.41 -8.92
N GLY A 18 -1.39 1.64 -8.44
CA GLY A 18 -1.24 2.06 -7.05
C GLY A 18 -2.12 1.28 -6.10
N ASN A 19 -1.53 0.33 -5.37
CA ASN A 19 -2.28 -0.56 -4.48
C ASN A 19 -3.04 0.24 -3.40
N ALA A 20 -2.42 1.27 -2.84
CA ALA A 20 -2.91 2.09 -1.74
C ALA A 20 -4.06 2.97 -2.22
N TYR A 21 -3.91 3.58 -3.40
CA TYR A 21 -4.95 4.42 -3.99
C TYR A 21 -6.19 3.60 -4.36
N GLU A 22 -6.00 2.47 -5.04
CA GLU A 22 -7.12 1.60 -5.43
C GLU A 22 -7.81 0.98 -4.21
N LEU A 23 -7.07 0.68 -3.14
CA LEU A 23 -7.65 0.23 -1.88
C LEU A 23 -8.47 1.35 -1.21
N MET A 24 -7.97 2.58 -1.18
CA MET A 24 -8.69 3.73 -0.64
C MET A 24 -9.95 4.07 -1.44
N LYS A 25 -9.98 3.81 -2.75
CA LYS A 25 -11.19 3.98 -3.58
C LYS A 25 -12.33 3.03 -3.22
N LEU A 26 -12.10 2.01 -2.40
CA LEU A 26 -13.18 1.19 -1.84
C LEU A 26 -14.00 1.94 -0.78
N LEU A 27 -13.45 3.02 -0.19
CA LEU A 27 -14.06 3.80 0.87
C LEU A 27 -14.89 4.96 0.26
N PRO A 28 -15.97 5.38 0.93
CA PRO A 28 -16.62 6.65 0.64
C PRO A 28 -15.60 7.80 0.66
N THR A 29 -15.52 8.59 -0.42
CA THR A 29 -14.57 9.72 -0.56
C THR A 29 -13.08 9.37 -0.41
N GLY A 30 -12.72 8.10 -0.30
CA GLY A 30 -11.35 7.69 0.05
C GLY A 30 -10.30 8.09 -0.99
N GLY A 31 -10.68 8.19 -2.27
CA GLY A 31 -9.79 8.74 -3.30
C GLY A 31 -9.42 10.21 -3.06
N GLN A 32 -10.36 11.04 -2.60
CA GLN A 32 -10.10 12.46 -2.30
C GLN A 32 -9.19 12.59 -1.07
N ILE A 33 -9.50 11.82 -0.02
CA ILE A 33 -8.67 11.73 1.19
C ILE A 33 -7.24 11.29 0.84
N PHE A 34 -7.11 10.27 -0.01
CA PHE A 34 -5.80 9.75 -0.38
C PHE A 34 -4.93 10.78 -1.10
N GLU A 35 -5.48 11.61 -1.98
CA GLU A 35 -4.69 12.66 -2.64
C GLU A 35 -4.13 13.68 -1.64
N VAL A 36 -4.90 14.05 -0.61
CA VAL A 36 -4.40 14.92 0.46
C VAL A 36 -3.31 14.24 1.28
N ILE A 37 -3.51 12.98 1.67
CA ILE A 37 -2.49 12.21 2.41
C ILE A 37 -1.22 12.06 1.55
N ARG A 38 -1.35 11.82 0.24
CA ARG A 38 -0.23 11.71 -0.69
C ARG A 38 0.55 13.02 -0.82
N GLN A 39 -0.15 14.16 -0.83
CA GLN A 39 0.50 15.46 -0.81
C GLN A 39 1.29 15.66 0.49
N TYR A 40 0.70 15.29 1.63
CA TYR A 40 1.38 15.32 2.93
C TYR A 40 2.63 14.41 2.96
N ASP A 41 2.52 13.18 2.48
CA ASP A 41 3.63 12.22 2.34
C ASP A 41 4.77 12.79 1.49
N GLY A 42 4.45 13.48 0.39
CA GLY A 42 5.41 14.23 -0.42
C GLY A 42 6.12 15.33 0.36
N LEU A 43 5.39 16.16 1.11
CA LEU A 43 5.98 17.22 1.93
C LEU A 43 6.93 16.66 3.00
N LEU A 44 6.55 15.57 3.68
CA LEU A 44 7.41 14.92 4.67
C LEU A 44 8.70 14.38 4.06
N ALA A 45 8.62 13.81 2.84
CA ALA A 45 9.78 13.32 2.10
C ALA A 45 10.71 14.46 1.68
N GLU A 46 10.15 15.57 1.18
CA GLU A 46 10.91 16.76 0.80
C GLU A 46 11.63 17.40 1.98
N GLU A 47 10.96 17.48 3.14
CA GLU A 47 11.53 18.01 4.38
C GLU A 47 12.56 17.08 5.03
N ARG A 48 12.68 15.83 4.55
CA ARG A 48 13.53 14.78 5.15
C ARG A 48 13.29 14.63 6.64
N ARG A 49 12.01 14.58 7.01
CA ARG A 49 11.60 14.56 8.41
C ARG A 49 12.23 13.37 9.14
N ASP A 50 12.81 13.63 10.30
CA ASP A 50 13.43 12.60 11.11
C ASP A 50 12.44 11.48 11.46
N GLY A 51 12.79 10.25 11.11
CA GLY A 51 12.00 9.05 11.39
C GLY A 51 10.86 8.78 10.40
N TYR A 52 10.84 9.46 9.26
CA TYR A 52 9.91 9.21 8.16
C TYR A 52 10.66 8.68 6.93
N GLU A 53 10.12 7.64 6.30
CA GLU A 53 10.66 7.06 5.06
C GLU A 53 9.62 7.14 3.93
N PRO A 54 10.04 7.47 2.69
CA PRO A 54 9.13 7.41 1.54
C PRO A 54 8.50 6.02 1.41
N GLY A 55 7.16 5.99 1.38
CA GLY A 55 6.38 4.75 1.41
C GLY A 55 5.63 4.48 2.72
N ASP A 56 5.90 5.26 3.77
CA ASP A 56 5.11 5.26 5.01
C ASP A 56 3.65 5.70 4.80
N LEU A 57 3.30 6.24 3.62
CA LEU A 57 1.93 6.51 3.16
C LEU A 57 0.93 5.40 3.53
N LEU A 58 1.33 4.13 3.38
CA LEU A 58 0.47 3.00 3.70
C LEU A 58 0.10 2.99 5.18
N ALA A 59 1.03 3.33 6.08
CA ALA A 59 0.73 3.46 7.50
C ALA A 59 -0.30 4.57 7.78
N PHE A 60 -0.26 5.68 7.03
CA PHE A 60 -1.24 6.77 7.20
C PHE A 60 -2.67 6.39 6.82
N ILE A 61 -2.84 5.48 5.85
CA ILE A 61 -4.19 5.06 5.44
C ILE A 61 -4.80 4.00 6.36
N VAL A 62 -4.01 3.30 7.19
CA VAL A 62 -4.47 2.22 8.08
C VAL A 62 -5.71 2.60 8.91
N PRO A 63 -5.76 3.77 9.59
CA PRO A 63 -6.92 4.13 10.39
C PRO A 63 -8.22 4.24 9.58
N PHE A 64 -8.15 4.72 8.34
CA PHE A 64 -9.29 4.83 7.43
C PHE A 64 -9.77 3.43 7.00
N LEU A 65 -8.84 2.54 6.65
CA LEU A 65 -9.17 1.16 6.28
C LEU A 65 -9.91 0.45 7.42
N ILE A 66 -9.42 0.61 8.65
CA ILE A 66 -10.04 0.05 9.85
C ILE A 66 -11.41 0.69 10.10
N HIS A 67 -11.51 2.02 10.02
CA HIS A 67 -12.74 2.77 10.26
C HIS A 67 -13.88 2.29 9.35
N HIS A 68 -13.58 2.09 8.06
CA HIS A 68 -14.54 1.60 7.05
C HIS A 68 -14.66 0.07 7.00
N GLY A 69 -13.99 -0.65 7.90
CA GLY A 69 -14.16 -2.08 8.06
C GLY A 69 -13.53 -2.94 6.96
N ILE A 70 -12.49 -2.44 6.27
CA ILE A 70 -11.72 -3.21 5.29
C ILE A 70 -11.12 -4.45 5.97
N SER A 71 -11.43 -5.63 5.44
CA SER A 71 -10.89 -6.90 5.94
C SER A 71 -9.64 -7.35 5.18
N SER A 72 -8.93 -8.33 5.76
CA SER A 72 -7.82 -9.01 5.08
C SER A 72 -8.24 -9.56 3.70
N ASN A 73 -9.47 -10.06 3.61
CA ASN A 73 -10.05 -10.58 2.37
C ASN A 73 -10.35 -9.49 1.34
N ASP A 74 -10.71 -8.27 1.76
CA ASP A 74 -10.94 -7.16 0.82
C ASP A 74 -9.62 -6.70 0.18
N ILE A 75 -8.53 -6.64 0.96
CA ILE A 75 -7.19 -6.35 0.45
C ILE A 75 -6.73 -7.45 -0.53
N ALA A 76 -6.91 -8.72 -0.18
CA ALA A 76 -6.59 -9.84 -1.07
C ALA A 76 -7.43 -9.85 -2.36
N LYS A 77 -8.70 -9.45 -2.28
CA LYS A 77 -9.58 -9.31 -3.47
C LYS A 77 -9.18 -8.14 -4.34
N GLN A 78 -8.74 -7.03 -3.75
CA GLN A 78 -8.28 -5.87 -4.52
C GLN A 78 -7.09 -6.26 -5.42
N ALA A 79 -6.24 -7.18 -4.97
CA ALA A 79 -5.18 -7.75 -5.83
C ALA A 79 -5.72 -8.40 -7.11
N GLN A 80 -6.92 -9.00 -7.10
CA GLN A 80 -7.52 -9.62 -8.30
C GLN A 80 -7.72 -8.63 -9.46
N ASN A 81 -7.83 -7.34 -9.15
CA ASN A 81 -7.99 -6.27 -10.13
C ASN A 81 -6.64 -5.65 -10.54
N ALA A 82 -5.52 -6.10 -9.98
CA ALA A 82 -4.22 -5.56 -10.32
C ALA A 82 -3.81 -6.01 -11.73
N ALA A 83 -3.36 -5.05 -12.54
CA ALA A 83 -2.78 -5.34 -13.83
C ALA A 83 -1.29 -5.66 -13.67
N ILE A 84 -0.89 -6.84 -14.13
CA ILE A 84 0.52 -7.25 -14.20
C ILE A 84 1.18 -6.56 -15.39
N VAL A 85 2.42 -6.11 -15.19
CA VAL A 85 3.23 -5.53 -16.27
C VAL A 85 3.45 -6.58 -17.35
N ALA A 86 3.15 -6.23 -18.61
CA ALA A 86 3.34 -7.13 -19.74
C ALA A 86 4.81 -7.55 -19.84
N GLY A 87 5.08 -8.86 -19.90
CA GLY A 87 6.45 -9.39 -19.91
C GLY A 87 7.03 -9.67 -18.52
N ALA A 88 6.37 -9.28 -17.41
CA ALA A 88 6.92 -9.51 -16.07
C ALA A 88 7.05 -11.00 -15.76
N GLN A 89 6.00 -11.79 -16.05
CA GLN A 89 6.04 -13.25 -15.84
C GLN A 89 7.13 -13.91 -16.68
N GLU A 90 7.24 -13.52 -17.95
CA GLU A 90 8.23 -14.04 -18.89
C GLU A 90 9.65 -13.67 -18.46
N LEU A 91 9.86 -12.45 -17.96
CA LEU A 91 11.14 -12.02 -17.41
C LEU A 91 11.50 -12.85 -16.18
N ILE A 92 10.61 -12.99 -15.20
CA ILE A 92 10.87 -13.79 -14.00
C ILE A 92 11.18 -15.25 -14.39
N ALA A 93 10.41 -15.84 -15.30
CA ALA A 93 10.65 -17.20 -15.79
C ALA A 93 12.01 -17.35 -16.48
N SER A 94 12.52 -16.31 -17.16
CA SER A 94 13.83 -16.34 -17.83
C SER A 94 15.02 -16.28 -16.86
N LEU A 95 14.80 -15.96 -15.59
CA LEU A 95 15.83 -15.78 -14.56
C LEU A 95 16.09 -17.08 -13.77
N GLU A 96 16.07 -18.24 -14.42
CA GLU A 96 16.19 -19.56 -13.77
C GLU A 96 17.49 -19.74 -12.94
N ASP A 97 18.57 -19.08 -13.34
CA ASP A 97 19.87 -19.11 -12.64
C ASP A 97 19.98 -18.07 -11.50
N TRP A 98 18.93 -17.30 -11.24
CA TRP A 98 18.88 -16.25 -10.22
C TRP A 98 17.92 -16.60 -9.09
N GLN A 99 18.25 -16.17 -7.88
CA GLN A 99 17.26 -16.04 -6.82
C GLN A 99 16.58 -14.68 -6.95
N VAL A 100 15.30 -14.73 -7.33
CA VAL A 100 14.47 -13.54 -7.51
C VAL A 100 13.74 -13.21 -6.21
N PHE A 101 13.85 -11.97 -5.77
CA PHE A 101 13.19 -11.42 -4.59
C PHE A 101 12.28 -10.25 -4.97
N CYS A 102 11.25 -10.04 -4.16
CA CYS A 102 10.43 -8.83 -4.21
C CYS A 102 10.48 -8.12 -2.85
N ILE A 103 10.76 -6.82 -2.87
CA ILE A 103 10.71 -5.95 -1.70
C ILE A 103 9.72 -4.85 -2.02
N THR A 104 8.64 -4.75 -1.26
CA THR A 104 7.58 -3.78 -1.53
C THR A 104 7.03 -3.19 -0.24
N THR A 105 6.49 -1.97 -0.31
CA THR A 105 5.74 -1.39 0.80
C THR A 105 4.30 -1.94 0.88
N SER A 106 3.82 -2.62 -0.17
CA SER A 106 2.49 -3.24 -0.22
C SER A 106 2.15 -4.10 1.00
N TYR A 107 0.86 -4.16 1.36
CA TYR A 107 0.38 -5.09 2.39
C TYR A 107 0.51 -6.55 1.97
N GLU A 108 0.86 -7.41 2.92
CA GLU A 108 1.11 -8.85 2.73
C GLU A 108 -0.01 -9.58 1.96
N GLN A 109 -1.28 -9.24 2.21
CA GLN A 109 -2.43 -9.87 1.55
C GLN A 109 -2.46 -9.60 0.05
N TYR A 110 -2.10 -8.38 -0.35
CA TYR A 110 -2.02 -7.98 -1.75
C TYR A 110 -0.75 -8.54 -2.38
N ALA A 111 0.39 -8.33 -1.71
CA ALA A 111 1.69 -8.69 -2.23
C ALA A 111 1.81 -10.20 -2.51
N SER A 112 1.29 -11.03 -1.61
CA SER A 112 1.29 -12.48 -1.77
C SER A 112 0.58 -12.92 -3.06
N ARG A 113 -0.51 -12.24 -3.45
CA ARG A 113 -1.23 -12.54 -4.70
C ARG A 113 -0.46 -12.17 -5.95
N ILE A 114 0.22 -11.01 -5.93
CA ILE A 114 1.05 -10.60 -7.05
C ILE A 114 2.21 -11.58 -7.25
N MET A 115 2.84 -12.03 -6.17
CA MET A 115 3.91 -13.04 -6.20
C MET A 115 3.45 -14.35 -6.86
N GLU A 116 2.24 -14.84 -6.51
CA GLU A 116 1.64 -16.02 -7.16
C GLU A 116 1.53 -15.84 -8.68
N TRP A 117 1.16 -14.63 -9.13
CA TRP A 117 0.97 -14.34 -10.54
C TRP A 117 2.28 -14.16 -11.30
N VAL A 118 3.28 -13.49 -10.72
CA VAL A 118 4.55 -13.25 -11.39
C VAL A 118 5.52 -14.44 -11.29
N GLY A 119 5.19 -15.44 -10.48
CA GLY A 119 5.98 -16.68 -10.35
C GLY A 119 7.19 -16.56 -9.44
N ILE A 120 7.15 -15.65 -8.45
CA ILE A 120 8.21 -15.51 -7.44
C ILE A 120 7.79 -16.25 -6.16
N ALA A 121 8.73 -16.98 -5.53
CA ALA A 121 8.46 -17.75 -4.33
C ALA A 121 8.11 -16.84 -3.12
N GLN A 122 7.16 -17.27 -2.28
CA GLN A 122 6.66 -16.45 -1.16
C GLN A 122 7.73 -16.19 -0.10
N GLU A 123 8.65 -17.13 0.11
CA GLU A 123 9.80 -16.96 1.00
C GLU A 123 10.76 -15.84 0.55
N ASN A 124 10.67 -15.40 -0.70
CA ASN A 124 11.48 -14.32 -1.26
C ASN A 124 10.74 -12.96 -1.29
N LEU A 125 9.61 -12.85 -0.59
CA LEU A 125 8.86 -11.61 -0.41
C LEU A 125 9.24 -10.91 0.90
N ALA A 126 9.62 -9.63 0.81
CA ALA A 126 9.58 -8.70 1.93
C ALA A 126 8.49 -7.65 1.68
N CYS A 127 7.55 -7.51 2.62
CA CYS A 127 6.40 -6.63 2.48
C CYS A 127 5.91 -6.08 3.83
N THR A 128 4.93 -5.18 3.81
CA THR A 128 4.31 -4.62 5.02
C THR A 128 3.34 -5.64 5.63
N ILE A 129 3.67 -6.12 6.82
CA ILE A 129 2.80 -7.00 7.61
C ILE A 129 1.63 -6.17 8.15
N PHE A 130 0.40 -6.57 7.85
CA PHE A 130 -0.79 -5.80 8.21
C PHE A 130 -1.92 -6.70 8.74
N PRO A 131 -1.93 -6.95 10.07
CA PRO A 131 -2.94 -7.80 10.70
C PRO A 131 -4.27 -7.03 10.91
N VAL A 132 -4.89 -6.57 9.82
CA VAL A 132 -6.04 -5.66 9.82
C VAL A 132 -7.22 -6.19 10.63
N ASP A 133 -7.54 -7.47 10.52
CA ASP A 133 -8.69 -8.06 11.24
C ASP A 133 -8.46 -8.05 12.77
N ARG A 134 -7.21 -8.20 13.21
CA ARG A 134 -6.84 -8.03 14.61
C ARG A 134 -7.02 -6.58 15.03
N TYR A 135 -6.53 -5.61 14.27
CA TYR A 135 -6.68 -4.20 14.62
C TYR A 135 -8.14 -3.78 14.69
N ARG A 136 -8.98 -4.21 13.73
CA ARG A 136 -10.43 -3.98 13.74
C ARG A 136 -11.10 -4.49 15.01
N SER A 137 -10.65 -5.61 15.56
CA SER A 137 -11.20 -6.14 16.82
C SER A 137 -10.79 -5.36 18.08
N LEU A 138 -9.78 -4.49 17.98
CA LEU A 138 -9.28 -3.69 19.09
C LEU A 138 -9.86 -2.26 19.12
N VAL A 139 -10.38 -1.80 17.98
CA VAL A 139 -10.93 -0.44 17.81
C VAL A 139 -12.30 -0.34 18.48
N LYS A 140 -12.57 0.82 19.08
CA LYS A 140 -13.80 1.13 19.80
C LYS A 140 -14.61 2.19 19.05
N GLU A 141 -15.86 2.35 19.44
CA GLU A 141 -16.76 3.37 18.86
C GLU A 141 -16.20 4.80 18.94
N GLU A 142 -15.47 5.13 20.02
CA GLU A 142 -14.82 6.44 20.18
C GLU A 142 -13.76 6.72 19.09
N ASP A 143 -13.03 5.69 18.66
CA ASP A 143 -12.04 5.79 17.60
C ASP A 143 -12.71 6.02 16.25
N HIS A 144 -13.86 5.37 15.99
CA HIS A 144 -14.64 5.64 14.78
C HIS A 144 -15.17 7.08 14.74
N GLY A 145 -15.61 7.62 15.87
CA GLY A 145 -16.03 9.02 15.98
C GLY A 145 -14.86 10.01 15.81
N MET A 146 -13.63 9.63 16.16
CA MET A 146 -12.44 10.41 15.86
C MET A 146 -12.12 10.38 14.37
N MET A 147 -12.13 9.20 13.75
CA MET A 147 -11.85 9.04 12.33
C MET A 147 -12.86 9.79 11.46
N ALA A 148 -14.15 9.73 11.77
CA ALA A 148 -15.16 10.48 11.03
C ALA A 148 -14.90 12.00 11.05
N ARG A 149 -14.38 12.54 12.16
CA ARG A 149 -13.99 13.96 12.25
C ARG A 149 -12.77 14.27 11.40
N ILE A 150 -11.73 13.42 11.49
CA ILE A 150 -10.51 13.56 10.68
C ILE A 150 -10.84 13.53 9.18
N GLU A 151 -11.75 12.66 8.74
CA GLU A 151 -12.20 12.63 7.34
C GLU A 151 -12.83 13.96 6.92
N GLN A 152 -13.69 14.55 7.75
CA GLN A 152 -14.29 15.86 7.46
C GLN A 152 -13.24 16.98 7.42
N GLU A 153 -12.26 16.95 8.33
CA GLU A 153 -11.16 17.92 8.37
C GLU A 153 -10.29 17.82 7.11
N ILE A 154 -9.90 16.61 6.71
CA ILE A 154 -9.12 16.38 5.48
C ILE A 154 -9.90 16.85 4.24
N LEU A 155 -11.19 16.54 4.15
CA LEU A 155 -12.03 16.93 3.01
C LEU A 155 -12.28 18.45 2.95
N ALA A 156 -12.05 19.18 4.05
CA ALA A 156 -12.16 20.63 4.10
C ALA A 156 -10.88 21.35 3.64
N ILE A 157 -9.77 20.64 3.46
CA ILE A 157 -8.51 21.21 2.96
C ILE A 157 -8.65 21.56 1.48
N GLU A 158 -8.33 22.79 1.11
CA GLU A 158 -8.35 23.22 -0.29
C GLU A 158 -7.18 22.60 -1.08
N PRO A 159 -7.40 22.16 -2.33
CA PRO A 159 -6.31 21.64 -3.16
C PRO A 159 -5.18 22.67 -3.34
N GLY A 160 -3.96 22.31 -2.94
CA GLY A 160 -2.79 23.19 -3.03
C GLY A 160 -2.53 24.07 -1.80
N ASP A 161 -3.28 23.90 -0.71
CA ASP A 161 -3.01 24.53 0.57
C ASP A 161 -1.95 23.75 1.37
N ASP A 162 -0.67 23.93 1.02
CA ASP A 162 0.45 23.26 1.71
C ASP A 162 0.57 23.67 3.20
N GLU A 163 0.07 24.84 3.60
CA GLU A 163 0.04 25.25 5.02
C GLU A 163 -1.07 24.55 5.78
N GLY A 164 -2.25 24.37 5.18
CA GLY A 164 -3.35 23.61 5.77
C GLY A 164 -3.12 22.11 5.87
N ILE A 165 -2.15 21.58 5.11
CA ILE A 165 -1.76 20.16 5.12
C ILE A 165 -0.70 19.84 6.20
N LYS A 166 0.11 20.81 6.62
CA LYS A 166 1.18 20.63 7.63
C LYS A 166 0.68 20.72 9.08
#